data_AF-A0A842RXR6-F1
#
_entry.id   AF-A0A842RXR6-F1
#
_cell.length_a   1.000
_cell.length_b   1.000
_cell.length_c   1.000
_cell.angle_alpha   90.00
_cell.angle_beta   90.00
_cell.angle_gamma   90.00
#
_symmetry.space_group_name_H-M   'P 1'
#
loop_
_entity.id
_entity.type
_entity.pdbx_description
1 polymer ?
#
loop_
_entity_poly.entity_id
_entity_poly.type
_entity_poly.pdbx_seq_one_letter_code
_entity_poly.pdbx_strand_id
1 'polypeptide(L)'
;MSINWEKAKDSPNSKQKVKGKHILELKQEISDLENQLTRKEIEIKNKKEKYEIVTKNFEEIISKSSKKEQNLKQEIDALKNELKKAENKLKEKTEKLHYYSNLEPIEKTEEPKPQESRPIIEIENSEDIINEIKNVRVDIERIKANIKNEFKINKAEISQINQRVDNLIEIFDNYLPETNNVIQNLKKELRLKDKQIQRDKEDLNHAVVSKDNMIGKLESDLTTKINELEDLNNTIEALYTQISEVERTPEILKQIIDIMEEKGELSKEELEEILETTLM
;
A
#
# COMPACT_ATOMS: atom_id res chain seq x y z
N MET A 1 31.85 -12.83 -45.29
CA MET A 1 31.64 -11.49 -45.87
C MET A 1 31.28 -10.55 -44.73
N SER A 2 32.06 -9.49 -44.49
CA SER A 2 31.75 -8.49 -43.47
C SER A 2 30.89 -7.40 -44.10
N ILE A 3 29.69 -7.18 -43.57
CA ILE A 3 28.77 -6.15 -44.06
C ILE A 3 29.20 -4.81 -43.46
N ASN A 4 29.49 -3.83 -44.33
CA ASN A 4 29.85 -2.49 -43.92
C ASN A 4 28.57 -1.67 -43.66
N TRP A 5 28.22 -1.53 -42.39
CA TRP A 5 26.94 -1.01 -41.91
C TRP A 5 26.74 0.50 -42.10
N GLU A 6 27.82 1.27 -42.18
CA GLU A 6 27.74 2.72 -42.43
C GLU A 6 27.23 3.00 -43.85
N LYS A 7 27.72 2.26 -44.85
CA LYS A 7 27.27 2.37 -46.24
C LYS A 7 25.82 1.95 -46.48
N ALA A 8 25.30 1.02 -45.67
CA ALA A 8 23.91 0.57 -45.77
C ALA A 8 22.90 1.61 -45.27
N LYS A 9 23.36 2.55 -44.43
CA LYS A 9 22.54 3.63 -43.87
C LYS A 9 22.31 4.77 -44.87
N ASP A 10 23.27 5.03 -45.76
CA ASP A 10 23.28 6.18 -46.65
C ASP A 10 22.68 5.93 -48.05
N SER A 11 22.62 4.67 -48.53
CA SER A 11 22.10 4.35 -49.86
C SER A 11 21.57 2.90 -49.92
N PRO A 12 20.29 2.67 -49.59
CA PRO A 12 19.71 1.34 -49.63
C PRO A 12 19.56 0.87 -51.09
N ASN A 13 20.48 0.02 -51.56
CA ASN A 13 20.46 -0.52 -52.91
C ASN A 13 19.44 -1.67 -53.00
N SER A 14 18.54 -1.62 -53.98
CA SER A 14 17.51 -2.63 -54.29
C SER A 14 18.05 -4.05 -54.54
N LYS A 15 19.37 -4.22 -54.75
CA LYS A 15 20.04 -5.53 -54.84
C LYS A 15 20.41 -6.15 -53.49
N GLN A 16 20.33 -5.41 -52.38
CA GLN A 16 20.47 -5.99 -51.05
C GLN A 16 19.17 -6.69 -50.67
N LYS A 17 19.17 -8.02 -50.83
CA LYS A 17 18.09 -8.95 -50.44
C LYS A 17 17.41 -8.43 -49.16
N VAL A 18 16.09 -8.33 -49.22
CA VAL A 18 15.03 -8.05 -48.22
C VAL A 18 15.39 -8.27 -46.73
N LYS A 19 16.37 -9.11 -46.42
CA LYS A 19 17.01 -9.31 -45.11
C LYS A 19 17.67 -8.06 -44.53
N GLY A 20 18.25 -7.16 -45.33
CA GLY A 20 18.99 -5.99 -44.81
C GLY A 20 18.10 -4.95 -44.11
N LYS A 21 16.92 -4.64 -44.67
CA LYS A 21 15.96 -3.68 -44.12
C LYS A 21 15.35 -4.19 -42.80
N HIS A 22 14.94 -5.45 -42.76
CA HIS A 22 14.41 -6.09 -41.54
C HIS A 22 15.46 -6.14 -40.42
N ILE A 23 16.74 -6.38 -40.74
CA ILE A 23 17.80 -6.35 -39.72
C ILE A 23 18.00 -4.94 -39.17
N LEU A 24 17.86 -3.90 -39.99
CA LEU A 24 17.92 -2.50 -39.56
C LEU A 24 16.73 -2.12 -38.67
N GLU A 25 15.52 -2.54 -39.04
CA GLU A 25 14.30 -2.36 -38.24
C GLU A 25 14.42 -3.08 -36.90
N LEU A 26 14.85 -4.35 -36.89
CA LEU A 26 15.11 -5.12 -35.67
C LEU A 26 16.17 -4.48 -34.79
N LYS A 27 17.25 -3.93 -35.37
CA LYS A 27 18.29 -3.24 -34.61
C LYS A 27 17.75 -1.97 -33.96
N GLN A 28 16.90 -1.24 -34.67
CA GLN A 28 16.24 -0.05 -34.12
C GLN A 28 15.29 -0.44 -32.98
N GLU A 29 14.48 -1.47 -33.17
CA GLU A 29 13.54 -1.96 -32.17
C GLU A 29 14.26 -2.50 -30.93
N ILE A 30 15.37 -3.23 -31.10
CA ILE A 30 16.26 -3.65 -30.00
C ILE A 30 16.79 -2.43 -29.25
N SER A 31 17.27 -1.40 -29.96
CA SER A 31 17.77 -0.18 -29.32
C SER A 31 16.68 0.57 -28.55
N ASP A 32 15.45 0.62 -29.07
CA ASP A 32 14.33 1.24 -28.40
C ASP A 32 13.90 0.45 -27.15
N LEU A 33 13.92 -0.89 -27.23
CA LEU A 33 13.65 -1.77 -26.09
C LEU A 33 14.73 -1.65 -25.01
N GLU A 34 16.02 -1.60 -25.39
CA GLU A 34 17.13 -1.37 -24.46
C GLU A 34 16.96 -0.03 -23.74
N ASN A 35 16.64 1.04 -24.48
CA ASN A 35 16.39 2.36 -23.90
C ASN A 35 15.19 2.37 -22.95
N GLN A 36 14.11 1.65 -23.29
CA GLN A 36 12.95 1.50 -22.42
C GLN A 36 13.30 0.72 -21.15
N LEU A 37 14.09 -0.36 -21.27
CA LEU A 37 14.56 -1.15 -20.14
C LEU A 37 15.37 -0.28 -19.18
N THR A 38 16.35 0.48 -19.69
CA THR A 38 17.18 1.36 -18.84
C THR A 38 16.33 2.43 -18.14
N ARG A 39 15.36 3.02 -18.83
CA ARG A 39 14.42 3.98 -18.21
C ARG A 39 13.61 3.33 -17.09
N LYS A 40 13.13 2.10 -17.30
CA LYS A 40 12.37 1.35 -16.30
C LYS A 40 13.22 0.93 -15.11
N GLU A 41 14.48 0.57 -15.31
CA GLU A 41 15.42 0.27 -14.23
C GLU A 41 15.68 1.50 -13.36
N ILE A 42 15.87 2.68 -13.96
CA ILE A 42 16.01 3.95 -13.22
C ILE A 42 14.72 4.27 -12.45
N GLU A 43 13.55 4.10 -13.08
CA GLU A 43 12.25 4.32 -12.42
C GLU A 43 12.07 3.39 -11.20
N ILE A 44 12.42 2.11 -11.34
CA ILE A 44 12.39 1.11 -10.27
C ILE A 44 13.35 1.49 -9.15
N LYS A 45 14.58 1.90 -9.48
CA LYS A 45 15.57 2.32 -8.49
C LYS A 45 15.06 3.51 -7.66
N ASN A 46 14.54 4.54 -8.33
CA ASN A 46 13.98 5.72 -7.66
C ASN A 46 12.78 5.37 -6.77
N LYS A 47 11.92 4.43 -7.22
CA LYS A 47 10.79 3.96 -6.40
C LYS A 47 11.26 3.18 -5.17
N LYS A 48 12.31 2.35 -5.28
CA LYS A 48 12.92 1.64 -4.14
C LYS A 48 13.50 2.62 -3.12
N GLU A 49 14.26 3.63 -3.56
CA GLU A 49 14.82 4.65 -2.66
C GLU A 49 13.71 5.43 -1.93
N LYS A 50 12.66 5.84 -2.63
CA LYS A 50 11.48 6.49 -2.01
C LYS A 50 10.79 5.59 -1.01
N TYR A 51 10.60 4.31 -1.33
CA TYR A 51 10.01 3.34 -0.43
C TYR A 51 10.84 3.21 0.86
N GLU A 52 12.16 3.10 0.74
CA GLU A 52 13.05 2.96 1.89
C GLU A 52 13.03 4.19 2.81
N ILE A 53 12.99 5.40 2.25
CA ILE A 53 12.84 6.65 3.03
C ILE A 53 11.51 6.64 3.78
N VAL A 54 10.41 6.27 3.10
CA VAL A 54 9.09 6.21 3.71
C VAL A 54 9.05 5.18 4.84
N THR A 55 9.64 4.00 4.65
CA THR A 55 9.75 2.97 5.69
C THR A 55 10.48 3.48 6.93
N LYS A 56 11.64 4.12 6.75
CA LYS A 56 12.42 4.71 7.87
C LYS A 56 11.61 5.77 8.62
N ASN A 57 10.88 6.64 7.91
CA ASN A 57 10.03 7.64 8.53
C ASN A 57 8.88 7.01 9.33
N PHE A 58 8.26 5.95 8.81
CA PHE A 58 7.21 5.22 9.53
C PHE A 58 7.74 4.55 10.80
N GLU A 59 8.90 3.91 10.73
CA GLU A 59 9.56 3.31 11.90
C GLU A 59 9.84 4.35 12.98
N GLU A 60 10.32 5.54 12.59
CA GLU A 60 10.57 6.64 13.52
C GLU A 60 9.26 7.11 14.18
N ILE A 61 8.19 7.28 13.41
CA ILE A 61 6.87 7.66 13.93
C ILE A 61 6.35 6.60 14.92
N ILE A 62 6.46 5.31 14.59
CA ILE A 62 6.04 4.21 15.46
C ILE A 62 6.82 4.25 16.78
N SER A 63 8.14 4.45 16.71
CA SER A 63 8.98 4.53 17.91
C SER A 63 8.61 5.72 18.82
N LYS A 64 8.37 6.89 18.24
CA LYS A 64 7.94 8.09 18.98
C LYS A 64 6.57 7.92 19.59
N SER A 65 5.63 7.34 18.83
CA SER A 65 4.27 7.06 19.31
C SER A 65 4.27 6.08 20.47
N SER A 66 5.02 4.98 20.34
CA SER A 66 5.16 3.96 21.40
C SER A 66 5.74 4.55 22.69
N LYS A 67 6.78 5.38 22.58
CA LYS A 67 7.36 6.08 23.74
C LYS A 67 6.35 7.02 24.40
N LYS A 68 5.58 7.76 23.60
CA LYS A 68 4.54 8.67 24.13
C LYS A 68 3.42 7.90 24.82
N GLU A 69 2.99 6.77 24.26
CA GLU A 69 2.00 5.89 24.86
C GLU A 69 2.48 5.35 26.21
N GLN A 70 3.74 4.90 26.29
CA GLN A 70 4.32 4.42 27.54
C GLN A 70 4.37 5.51 28.62
N ASN A 71 4.77 6.73 28.26
CA ASN A 71 4.80 7.87 29.18
C ASN A 71 3.39 8.20 29.69
N LEU A 72 2.39 8.24 28.79
CA LEU A 72 1.00 8.51 29.18
C LEU A 72 0.44 7.42 30.11
N LYS A 73 0.78 6.15 29.88
CA LYS A 73 0.39 5.06 30.80
C LYS A 73 0.98 5.27 32.19
N GLN A 74 2.27 5.62 32.28
CA GLN A 74 2.92 5.91 33.56
C GLN A 74 2.26 7.10 34.28
N GLU A 75 1.92 8.15 33.55
CA GLU A 75 1.25 9.33 34.11
C GLU A 75 -0.17 9.03 34.59
N ILE A 76 -0.94 8.24 33.82
CA ILE A 76 -2.27 7.75 34.24
C ILE A 76 -2.17 6.92 35.52
N ASP A 77 -1.18 6.03 35.63
CA ASP A 77 -1.01 5.20 36.83
C ASP A 77 -0.58 6.03 38.04
N ALA A 78 0.25 7.06 37.85
CA ALA A 78 0.59 8.02 38.89
C ALA A 78 -0.65 8.77 39.40
N LEU A 79 -1.46 9.31 38.49
CA LEU A 79 -2.70 10.03 38.81
C LEU A 79 -3.72 9.13 39.52
N LYS A 80 -3.87 7.87 39.09
CA LYS A 80 -4.74 6.90 39.79
C LYS A 80 -4.30 6.67 41.24
N ASN A 81 -2.99 6.57 41.48
CA ASN A 81 -2.45 6.41 42.81
C ASN A 81 -2.67 7.66 43.68
N GLU A 82 -2.54 8.85 43.11
CA GLU A 82 -2.84 10.11 43.80
C GLU A 82 -4.33 10.24 44.13
N LEU A 83 -5.22 9.91 43.19
CA LEU A 83 -6.66 9.88 43.41
C LEU A 83 -7.02 8.97 44.59
N LYS A 84 -6.48 7.75 44.61
CA LYS A 84 -6.71 6.78 45.69
C LYS A 84 -6.22 7.30 47.06
N LYS A 85 -5.10 8.02 47.09
CA LYS A 85 -4.61 8.69 48.31
C LYS A 85 -5.56 9.80 48.76
N ALA A 86 -6.08 10.60 47.83
CA ALA A 86 -7.03 11.67 48.12
C ALA A 86 -8.37 11.11 48.63
N GLU A 87 -8.89 10.05 48.01
CA GLU A 87 -10.09 9.34 48.43
C GLU A 87 -9.98 8.80 49.86
N ASN A 88 -8.84 8.16 50.19
CA ASN A 88 -8.59 7.68 51.55
C ASN A 88 -8.56 8.82 52.58
N LYS A 89 -7.86 9.92 52.28
CA LYS A 89 -7.84 11.11 53.14
C LYS A 89 -9.22 11.73 53.32
N LEU A 90 -10.02 11.74 52.26
CA LEU A 90 -11.41 12.22 52.32
C LEU A 90 -12.20 11.34 53.28
N LYS A 91 -12.14 10.02 53.10
CA LYS A 91 -12.84 9.05 53.95
C LYS A 91 -12.48 9.20 55.43
N GLU A 92 -11.19 9.33 55.76
CA GLU A 92 -10.73 9.60 57.13
C GLU A 92 -11.31 10.91 57.70
N LYS A 93 -11.39 11.97 56.89
CA LYS A 93 -12.03 13.23 57.30
C LYS A 93 -13.54 13.08 57.50
N THR A 94 -14.22 12.33 56.64
CA THR A 94 -15.66 12.08 56.76
C THR A 94 -15.98 11.26 58.01
N GLU A 95 -15.16 10.26 58.32
CA GLU A 95 -15.28 9.46 59.56
C GLU A 95 -15.03 10.33 60.80
N LYS A 96 -14.02 11.21 60.78
CA LYS A 96 -13.80 12.19 61.86
C LYS A 96 -14.98 13.15 62.02
N LEU A 97 -15.53 13.66 60.92
CA LEU A 97 -16.71 14.54 60.97
C LEU A 97 -17.91 13.83 61.60
N HIS A 98 -18.16 12.58 61.22
CA HIS A 98 -19.24 11.77 61.77
C HIS A 98 -19.06 11.51 63.28
N TYR A 99 -17.82 11.35 63.74
CA TYR A 99 -17.51 11.25 65.17
C TYR A 99 -17.87 12.54 65.93
N TYR A 100 -17.54 13.72 65.38
CA TYR A 100 -17.87 15.00 66.01
C TYR A 100 -19.36 15.35 65.94
N SER A 101 -20.08 14.93 64.90
CA SER A 101 -21.54 15.13 64.77
C SER A 101 -22.37 14.25 65.70
N ASN A 102 -21.79 13.20 66.31
CA ASN A 102 -22.44 12.30 67.25
C ASN A 102 -22.21 12.67 68.73
N LEU A 103 -21.59 13.82 69.02
CA LEU A 103 -21.57 14.38 70.36
C LEU A 103 -22.95 14.99 70.64
N GLU A 104 -23.69 14.42 71.59
CA GLU A 104 -25.02 14.88 71.98
C GLU A 104 -25.02 16.37 72.37
N PRO A 105 -26.07 17.13 72.03
CA PRO A 105 -26.24 18.48 72.54
C PRO A 105 -26.41 18.42 74.05
N ILE A 106 -25.53 19.11 74.79
CA ILE A 106 -25.65 19.28 76.24
C ILE A 106 -27.07 19.78 76.56
N GLU A 107 -27.82 18.94 77.25
CA GLU A 107 -29.19 19.17 77.66
C GLU A 107 -29.28 20.45 78.50
N LYS A 108 -30.15 21.36 78.06
CA LYS A 108 -30.66 22.46 78.88
C LYS A 108 -31.65 21.87 79.86
N THR A 109 -31.26 21.75 81.13
CA THR A 109 -32.18 21.46 82.22
C THR A 109 -32.79 22.75 82.78
N GLU A 110 -34.13 22.76 82.69
CA GLU A 110 -35.13 23.37 83.58
C GLU A 110 -35.10 24.89 83.88
N GLU A 111 -36.16 25.56 83.42
CA GLU A 111 -36.64 26.83 83.99
C GLU A 111 -37.23 26.62 85.40
N PRO A 112 -37.03 27.58 86.32
CA PRO A 112 -38.13 28.04 87.16
C PRO A 112 -38.35 29.56 87.05
N LYS A 113 -39.64 29.92 87.11
CA LYS A 113 -40.21 31.26 87.03
C LYS A 113 -39.99 32.10 88.33
N PRO A 114 -40.33 33.41 88.32
CA PRO A 114 -39.49 34.52 88.79
C PRO A 114 -39.78 34.98 90.24
N GLN A 115 -38.80 35.61 90.89
CA GLN A 115 -39.00 36.78 91.75
C GLN A 115 -37.68 37.40 92.25
N GLU A 116 -37.59 38.72 92.05
CA GLU A 116 -37.00 39.78 92.87
C GLU A 116 -35.59 39.68 93.51
N SER A 117 -34.88 40.81 93.37
CA SER A 117 -33.77 41.34 94.21
C SER A 117 -32.32 40.92 93.87
N ARG A 118 -31.57 41.92 93.39
CA ARG A 118 -30.08 42.15 93.35
C ARG A 118 -29.25 41.29 94.33
N PRO A 119 -28.00 40.88 94.00
CA PRO A 119 -26.91 41.81 93.65
C PRO A 119 -26.02 41.37 92.47
N ILE A 120 -25.20 42.32 92.02
CA ILE A 120 -24.11 42.14 91.05
C ILE A 120 -23.20 41.01 91.56
N ILE A 121 -23.13 39.90 90.82
CA ILE A 121 -22.11 38.87 91.01
C ILE A 121 -20.86 39.35 90.26
N GLU A 122 -19.78 39.57 91.00
CA GLU A 122 -18.44 39.77 90.43
C GLU A 122 -18.08 38.58 89.55
N ILE A 123 -17.81 38.85 88.28
CA ILE A 123 -17.35 37.85 87.31
C ILE A 123 -15.84 37.67 87.53
N GLU A 124 -15.45 36.76 88.42
CA GLU A 124 -14.03 36.42 88.68
C GLU A 124 -13.27 35.85 87.47
N ASN A 125 -13.93 35.58 86.33
CA ASN A 125 -13.29 35.07 85.09
C ASN A 125 -13.55 35.95 83.84
N SER A 126 -13.89 37.23 84.03
CA SER A 126 -14.18 38.13 82.89
C SER A 126 -12.96 38.38 81.99
N GLU A 127 -11.75 38.31 82.57
CA GLU A 127 -10.50 38.58 81.87
C GLU A 127 -10.12 37.44 80.90
N ASP A 128 -10.40 36.18 81.27
CA ASP A 128 -10.18 35.01 80.40
C ASP A 128 -11.11 35.04 79.19
N ILE A 129 -12.37 35.38 79.39
CA ILE A 129 -13.36 35.53 78.29
C ILE A 129 -12.93 36.67 77.36
N ILE A 130 -12.46 37.79 77.90
CA ILE A 130 -11.95 38.92 77.09
C ILE A 130 -10.73 38.50 76.27
N ASN A 131 -9.83 37.70 76.84
CA ASN A 131 -8.64 37.22 76.14
C ASN A 131 -9.00 36.20 75.05
N GLU A 132 -9.95 35.31 75.29
CA GLU A 132 -10.46 34.37 74.29
C GLU A 132 -11.14 35.11 73.12
N ILE A 133 -11.96 36.12 73.40
CA ILE A 133 -12.56 37.00 72.37
C ILE A 133 -11.48 37.71 71.54
N LYS A 134 -10.40 38.20 72.18
CA LYS A 134 -9.28 38.81 71.46
C LYS A 134 -8.57 37.81 70.56
N ASN A 135 -8.33 36.58 71.03
CA ASN A 135 -7.68 35.53 70.24
C ASN A 135 -8.55 35.13 69.03
N VAL A 136 -9.84 34.89 69.25
CA VAL A 136 -10.80 34.60 68.17
C VAL A 136 -10.84 35.73 67.14
N ARG A 137 -10.77 37.00 67.57
CA ARG A 137 -10.72 38.14 66.66
C ARG A 137 -9.46 38.14 65.78
N VAL A 138 -8.30 37.83 66.38
CA VAL A 138 -7.04 37.71 65.64
C VAL A 138 -7.10 36.55 64.65
N ASP A 139 -7.66 35.41 65.05
CA ASP A 139 -7.83 34.25 64.17
C ASP A 139 -8.78 34.54 63.01
N ILE A 140 -9.89 35.25 63.25
CA ILE A 140 -10.81 35.71 62.20
C ILE A 140 -10.09 36.59 61.18
N GLU A 141 -9.30 37.57 61.62
CA GLU A 141 -8.57 38.45 60.70
C GLU A 141 -7.49 37.67 59.93
N ARG A 142 -6.83 36.69 60.56
CA ARG A 142 -5.88 35.80 59.89
C ARG A 142 -6.55 34.93 58.82
N ILE A 143 -7.69 34.31 59.15
CA ILE A 143 -8.48 33.50 58.22
C ILE A 143 -8.95 34.36 57.05
N LYS A 144 -9.45 35.56 57.32
CA LYS A 144 -9.89 36.50 56.28
C LYS A 144 -8.75 36.92 55.34
N ALA A 145 -7.55 37.15 55.87
CA ALA A 145 -6.37 37.43 55.06
C ALA A 145 -5.97 36.22 54.19
N ASN A 146 -5.99 35.01 54.75
CA ASN A 146 -5.70 33.77 54.02
C ASN A 146 -6.69 33.54 52.88
N ILE A 147 -8.00 33.63 53.14
CA ILE A 147 -9.05 33.47 52.12
C ILE A 147 -8.87 34.49 51.01
N LYS A 148 -8.55 35.75 51.35
CA LYS A 148 -8.31 36.80 50.35
C LYS A 148 -7.09 36.49 49.47
N ASN A 149 -6.06 35.88 50.03
CA ASN A 149 -4.87 35.49 49.28
C ASN A 149 -5.16 34.28 48.36
N GLU A 150 -5.80 33.24 48.89
CA GLU A 150 -6.22 32.07 48.10
C GLU A 150 -7.15 32.48 46.95
N PHE A 151 -8.09 33.40 47.19
CA PHE A 151 -8.97 33.90 46.14
C PHE A 151 -8.19 34.62 45.02
N LYS A 152 -7.13 35.37 45.35
CA LYS A 152 -6.28 36.01 44.35
C LYS A 152 -5.48 34.99 43.54
N ILE A 153 -4.93 33.97 44.20
CA ILE A 153 -4.18 32.88 43.56
C ILE A 153 -5.11 32.13 42.59
N ASN A 154 -6.25 31.66 43.08
CA ASN A 154 -7.24 30.94 42.26
C ASN A 154 -7.70 31.79 41.07
N LYS A 155 -7.91 33.09 41.25
CA LYS A 155 -8.28 33.99 40.15
C LYS A 155 -7.18 34.08 39.09
N ALA A 156 -5.92 34.14 39.50
CA ALA A 156 -4.79 34.16 38.57
C ALA A 156 -4.66 32.83 37.82
N GLU A 157 -4.82 31.70 38.51
CA GLU A 157 -4.80 30.36 37.91
C GLU A 157 -5.92 30.17 36.90
N ILE A 158 -7.16 30.56 37.24
CA ILE A 158 -8.31 30.53 36.32
C ILE A 158 -8.00 31.36 35.06
N SER A 159 -7.40 32.54 35.22
CA SER A 159 -7.03 33.39 34.09
C SER A 159 -5.99 32.71 33.18
N GLN A 160 -4.99 32.04 33.74
CA GLN A 160 -3.98 31.31 32.98
C GLN A 160 -4.59 30.09 32.26
N ILE A 161 -5.49 29.36 32.93
CA ILE A 161 -6.19 28.23 32.33
C ILE A 161 -7.03 28.70 31.14
N ASN A 162 -7.78 29.79 31.28
CA ASN A 162 -8.58 30.33 30.18
C ASN A 162 -7.71 30.71 28.98
N GLN A 163 -6.59 31.40 29.20
CA GLN A 163 -5.64 31.71 28.11
C GLN A 163 -5.10 30.45 27.41
N ARG A 164 -4.79 29.39 28.18
CA ARG A 164 -4.35 28.12 27.60
C ARG A 164 -5.44 27.44 26.79
N VAL A 165 -6.70 27.52 27.24
CA VAL A 165 -7.86 26.99 26.52
C VAL A 165 -8.07 27.76 25.21
N ASP A 166 -8.01 29.09 25.25
CA ASP A 166 -8.16 29.93 24.04
C ASP A 166 -7.08 29.62 23.00
N ASN A 167 -5.82 29.49 23.43
CA ASN A 167 -4.73 29.10 22.54
C ASN A 167 -4.95 27.70 21.92
N LEU A 168 -5.49 26.75 22.68
CA LEU A 168 -5.81 25.42 22.16
C LEU A 168 -6.95 25.47 21.14
N ILE A 169 -7.99 26.27 21.41
CA ILE A 169 -9.10 26.49 20.47
C ILE A 169 -8.56 27.06 19.16
N GLU A 170 -7.72 28.09 19.22
CA GLU A 170 -7.11 28.70 18.02
C GLU A 170 -6.26 27.69 17.22
N ILE A 171 -5.48 26.86 17.91
CA ILE A 171 -4.72 25.77 17.27
C ILE A 171 -5.70 24.83 16.54
N PHE A 172 -6.75 24.35 17.21
CA PHE A 172 -7.70 23.44 16.59
C PHE A 172 -8.45 24.07 15.40
N ASP A 173 -8.86 25.32 15.53
CA ASP A 173 -9.56 26.07 14.47
C ASP A 173 -8.70 26.25 13.22
N ASN A 174 -7.37 26.32 13.38
CA ASN A 174 -6.44 26.41 12.25
C ASN A 174 -6.12 25.04 11.63
N TYR A 175 -5.87 24.01 12.44
CA TYR A 175 -5.46 22.69 11.94
C TYR A 175 -6.61 21.84 11.39
N LEU A 176 -7.83 21.98 11.91
CA LEU A 176 -8.99 21.20 11.45
C LEU A 176 -9.35 21.47 9.99
N PRO A 177 -9.48 22.73 9.54
CA PRO A 177 -9.76 23.04 8.14
C PRO A 177 -8.64 22.59 7.20
N GLU A 178 -7.38 22.80 7.56
CA GLU A 178 -6.23 22.37 6.76
C GLU A 178 -6.23 20.85 6.56
N THR A 179 -6.39 20.10 7.66
CA THR A 179 -6.48 18.64 7.61
C THR A 179 -7.67 18.18 6.75
N ASN A 180 -8.83 18.82 6.89
CA ASN A 180 -10.01 18.49 6.11
C ASN A 180 -9.81 18.77 4.61
N ASN A 181 -9.15 19.87 4.26
CA ASN A 181 -8.80 20.20 2.88
C ASN A 181 -7.85 19.17 2.27
N VAL A 182 -6.82 18.75 3.02
CA VAL A 182 -5.89 17.69 2.60
C VAL A 182 -6.67 16.39 2.35
N ILE A 183 -7.55 15.99 3.27
CA ILE A 183 -8.40 14.80 3.11
C ILE A 183 -9.28 14.89 1.85
N GLN A 184 -9.88 16.05 1.59
CA GLN A 184 -10.71 16.25 0.39
C GLN A 184 -9.89 16.16 -0.90
N ASN A 185 -8.68 16.72 -0.91
CA ASN A 185 -7.78 16.65 -2.06
C ASN A 185 -7.33 15.22 -2.33
N LEU A 186 -6.91 14.48 -1.29
CA LEU A 186 -6.54 13.07 -1.41
C LEU A 186 -7.71 12.22 -1.91
N LYS A 187 -8.94 12.46 -1.44
CA LYS A 187 -10.14 11.77 -1.95
C LYS A 187 -10.39 12.05 -3.43
N LYS A 188 -10.17 13.28 -3.90
CA LYS A 188 -10.31 13.63 -5.31
C LYS A 188 -9.23 12.95 -6.16
N GLU A 189 -7.99 12.98 -5.71
CA GLU A 189 -6.87 12.34 -6.41
C GLU A 189 -7.08 10.83 -6.53
N LEU A 190 -7.50 10.16 -5.44
CA LEU A 190 -7.82 8.75 -5.44
C LEU A 190 -8.88 8.40 -6.49
N ARG A 191 -9.99 9.16 -6.52
CA ARG A 191 -11.05 8.98 -7.52
C ARG A 191 -10.57 9.16 -8.96
N LEU A 192 -9.63 10.09 -9.21
CA LEU A 192 -9.05 10.27 -10.54
C LEU A 192 -8.15 9.10 -10.92
N LYS A 193 -7.34 8.61 -9.97
CA LYS A 193 -6.48 7.44 -10.18
C LYS A 193 -7.29 6.17 -10.44
N ASP A 194 -8.38 5.96 -9.70
CA ASP A 194 -9.29 4.81 -9.92
C ASP A 194 -9.89 4.84 -11.33
N LYS A 195 -10.36 6.01 -11.79
CA LYS A 195 -10.87 6.16 -13.15
C LYS A 195 -9.80 5.90 -14.21
N GLN A 196 -8.55 6.32 -13.96
CA GLN A 196 -7.47 6.07 -14.89
C GLN A 196 -7.13 4.58 -14.96
N ILE A 197 -7.02 3.91 -13.82
CA ILE A 197 -6.79 2.45 -13.75
C ILE A 197 -7.88 1.69 -14.51
N GLN A 198 -9.14 2.12 -14.39
CA GLN A 198 -10.24 1.49 -15.10
C GLN A 198 -10.10 1.62 -16.63
N ARG A 199 -9.76 2.81 -17.13
CA ARG A 199 -9.50 3.01 -18.57
C ARG A 199 -8.32 2.19 -19.05
N ASP A 200 -7.20 2.24 -18.32
CA ASP A 200 -5.99 1.49 -18.67
C ASP A 200 -6.27 -0.03 -18.74
N LYS A 201 -7.15 -0.54 -17.85
CA LYS A 201 -7.59 -1.93 -17.87
C LYS A 201 -8.44 -2.26 -19.10
N GLU A 202 -9.37 -1.37 -19.47
CA GLU A 202 -10.21 -1.53 -20.67
C GLU A 202 -9.34 -1.51 -21.93
N ASP A 203 -8.41 -0.57 -22.05
CA ASP A 203 -7.46 -0.46 -23.17
C ASP A 203 -6.57 -1.70 -23.27
N LEU A 204 -6.05 -2.19 -22.13
CA LEU A 204 -5.22 -3.39 -22.09
C LEU A 204 -6.02 -4.63 -22.54
N ASN A 205 -7.26 -4.78 -22.07
CA ASN A 205 -8.13 -5.87 -22.49
C ASN A 205 -8.41 -5.84 -24.00
N HIS A 206 -8.68 -4.66 -24.56
CA HIS A 206 -8.85 -4.50 -26.00
C HIS A 206 -7.58 -4.89 -26.77
N ALA A 207 -6.41 -4.48 -26.30
CA ALA A 207 -5.14 -4.83 -26.92
C ALA A 207 -4.85 -6.34 -26.88
N VAL A 208 -5.14 -7.01 -25.75
CA VAL A 208 -5.00 -8.47 -25.60
C VAL A 208 -5.92 -9.19 -26.58
N VAL A 209 -7.22 -8.87 -26.58
CA VAL A 209 -8.19 -9.50 -27.49
C VAL A 209 -7.80 -9.30 -28.97
N SER A 210 -7.33 -8.10 -29.34
CA SER A 210 -6.86 -7.84 -30.70
C SER A 210 -5.64 -8.69 -31.08
N LYS A 211 -4.70 -8.90 -30.15
CA LYS A 211 -3.51 -9.72 -30.38
C LYS A 211 -3.87 -11.21 -30.46
N ASP A 212 -4.73 -11.70 -29.58
CA ASP A 212 -5.20 -13.10 -29.60
C ASP A 212 -5.89 -13.42 -30.93
N ASN A 213 -6.72 -12.50 -31.44
CA ASN A 213 -7.35 -12.65 -32.76
C ASN A 213 -6.31 -12.69 -33.90
N MET A 214 -5.22 -11.92 -33.79
CA MET A 214 -4.15 -11.93 -34.80
C MET A 214 -3.32 -13.21 -34.72
N ILE A 215 -3.04 -13.70 -33.52
CA ILE A 215 -2.39 -14.99 -33.28
C ILE A 215 -3.22 -16.10 -33.90
N GLY A 216 -4.53 -16.16 -33.63
CA GLY A 216 -5.40 -17.19 -34.21
C GLY A 216 -5.44 -17.17 -35.75
N LYS A 217 -5.37 -15.99 -36.38
CA LYS A 217 -5.24 -15.89 -37.85
C LYS A 217 -3.90 -16.44 -38.35
N LEU A 218 -2.80 -16.07 -37.69
CA LEU A 218 -1.46 -16.54 -38.06
C LEU A 218 -1.31 -18.05 -37.87
N GLU A 219 -1.88 -18.60 -36.79
CA GLU A 219 -1.93 -20.04 -36.54
C GLU A 219 -2.70 -20.75 -37.64
N SER A 220 -3.89 -20.25 -38.01
CA SER A 220 -4.68 -20.79 -39.13
C SER A 220 -3.91 -20.75 -40.45
N ASP A 221 -3.30 -19.61 -40.80
CA ASP A 221 -2.52 -19.45 -42.03
C ASP A 221 -1.33 -20.41 -42.05
N LEU A 222 -0.66 -20.60 -40.91
CA LEU A 222 0.47 -21.51 -40.76
C LEU A 222 0.04 -22.97 -40.93
N THR A 223 -1.10 -23.38 -40.37
CA THR A 223 -1.67 -24.71 -40.59
C THR A 223 -1.98 -24.95 -42.07
N THR A 224 -2.58 -23.97 -42.76
CA THR A 224 -2.83 -24.09 -44.21
C THR A 224 -1.53 -24.27 -44.99
N LYS A 225 -0.48 -23.49 -44.66
CA LYS A 225 0.82 -23.59 -45.33
C LYS A 225 1.54 -24.92 -45.05
N ILE A 226 1.38 -25.49 -43.85
CA ILE A 226 1.89 -26.82 -43.53
C ILE A 226 1.23 -27.88 -44.41
N ASN A 227 -0.11 -27.84 -44.54
CA ASN A 227 -0.83 -28.80 -45.37
C ASN A 227 -0.45 -28.67 -46.85
N GLU A 228 -0.31 -27.44 -47.37
CA GLU A 228 0.17 -27.21 -48.74
C GLU A 228 1.58 -27.79 -48.97
N LEU A 229 2.47 -27.69 -47.98
CA LEU A 229 3.81 -28.27 -48.05
C LEU A 229 3.78 -29.80 -48.04
N GLU A 230 2.90 -30.40 -47.26
CA GLU A 230 2.70 -31.85 -47.22
C GLU A 230 2.18 -32.38 -48.57
N ASP A 231 1.18 -31.69 -49.15
CA ASP A 231 0.66 -32.01 -50.49
C ASP A 231 1.75 -31.90 -51.57
N LEU A 232 2.55 -30.84 -51.52
CA LEU A 232 3.68 -30.66 -52.44
C LEU A 232 4.74 -31.74 -52.25
N ASN A 233 5.05 -32.13 -51.01
CA ASN A 233 6.01 -33.20 -50.73
C ASN A 233 5.52 -34.54 -51.30
N ASN A 234 4.25 -34.88 -51.09
CA ASN A 234 3.63 -36.08 -51.66
C ASN A 234 3.67 -36.05 -53.20
N THR A 235 3.45 -34.89 -53.81
CA THR A 235 3.54 -34.71 -55.27
C THR A 235 4.97 -34.93 -55.77
N ILE A 236 5.96 -34.41 -55.05
CA ILE A 236 7.38 -34.58 -55.38
C ILE A 236 7.78 -36.06 -55.29
N GLU A 237 7.37 -36.76 -54.22
CA GLU A 237 7.63 -38.19 -54.08
C GLU A 237 7.02 -39.01 -55.22
N ALA A 238 5.77 -38.73 -55.61
CA ALA A 238 5.13 -39.37 -56.75
C ALA A 238 5.88 -39.12 -58.07
N LEU A 239 6.35 -37.90 -58.29
CA LEU A 239 7.16 -37.56 -59.48
C LEU A 239 8.52 -38.27 -59.47
N TYR A 240 9.17 -38.40 -58.30
CA TYR A 240 10.42 -39.15 -58.19
C TYR A 240 10.23 -40.63 -58.54
N THR A 241 9.13 -41.25 -58.09
CA THR A 241 8.77 -42.62 -58.46
C THR A 241 8.57 -42.74 -59.97
N GLN A 242 7.81 -41.83 -60.59
CA GLN A 242 7.60 -41.80 -62.04
C GLN A 242 8.91 -41.62 -62.84
N ILE A 243 9.81 -40.75 -62.38
CA ILE A 243 11.12 -40.55 -63.03
C ILE A 243 11.94 -41.83 -62.97
N SER A 244 12.00 -42.50 -61.81
CA SER A 244 12.72 -43.77 -61.66
C SER A 244 12.18 -44.85 -62.59
N GLU A 245 10.86 -44.94 -62.80
CA GLU A 245 10.25 -45.87 -63.76
C GLU A 245 10.66 -45.55 -65.21
N VAL A 246 10.65 -44.26 -65.58
CA VAL A 246 11.04 -43.81 -66.92
C VAL A 246 12.54 -44.02 -67.17
N GLU A 247 13.41 -43.75 -66.20
CA GLU A 247 14.86 -43.94 -66.32
C GLU A 247 15.26 -45.39 -66.60
N ARG A 248 14.46 -46.37 -66.15
CA ARG A 248 14.67 -47.81 -66.42
C ARG A 248 14.20 -48.25 -67.81
N THR A 249 13.38 -47.44 -68.49
CA THR A 249 12.79 -47.77 -69.81
C THR A 249 13.85 -48.05 -70.90
N PRO A 250 14.94 -47.28 -71.05
CA PRO A 250 15.97 -47.56 -72.05
C PRO A 250 16.68 -48.90 -71.83
N GLU A 251 16.86 -49.33 -70.58
CA GLU A 251 17.52 -50.59 -70.24
C GLU A 251 16.61 -51.77 -70.56
N ILE A 252 15.32 -51.67 -70.22
CA ILE A 252 14.28 -52.62 -70.64
C ILE A 252 14.21 -52.71 -72.18
N LEU A 253 14.19 -51.57 -72.88
CA LEU A 253 14.16 -51.52 -74.34
C LEU A 253 15.40 -52.18 -74.94
N LYS A 254 16.57 -51.97 -74.35
CA LYS A 254 17.82 -52.61 -74.82
C LYS A 254 17.75 -54.12 -74.64
N GLN A 255 17.33 -54.61 -73.48
CA GLN A 255 17.17 -56.06 -73.24
C GLN A 255 16.17 -56.69 -74.22
N ILE A 256 15.06 -56.00 -74.52
CA ILE A 256 14.08 -56.44 -75.52
C ILE A 256 14.71 -56.51 -76.91
N ILE A 257 15.44 -55.46 -77.33
CA ILE A 257 16.12 -55.41 -78.63
C ILE A 257 17.13 -56.55 -78.75
N ASP A 258 17.95 -56.77 -77.72
CA ASP A 258 18.98 -57.82 -77.71
C ASP A 258 18.37 -59.21 -77.90
N ILE A 259 17.27 -59.54 -77.20
CA ILE A 259 16.57 -60.83 -77.36
C ILE A 259 15.93 -60.95 -78.75
N MET A 260 15.33 -59.88 -79.26
CA MET A 260 14.72 -59.87 -80.59
C MET A 260 15.76 -60.02 -81.71
N GLU A 261 16.96 -59.47 -81.56
CA GLU A 261 18.07 -59.66 -82.51
C GLU A 261 18.59 -61.11 -82.50
N GLU A 262 18.61 -61.77 -81.33
CA GLU A 262 19.08 -63.16 -81.22
C GLU A 262 18.04 -64.21 -81.66
N LYS A 263 16.77 -64.06 -81.26
CA LYS A 263 15.73 -65.08 -81.46
C LYS A 263 14.71 -64.75 -82.54
N GLY A 264 14.59 -63.48 -82.95
CA GLY A 264 13.62 -63.00 -83.94
C GLY A 264 12.19 -62.80 -83.40
N GLU A 265 11.84 -63.37 -82.25
CA GLU A 265 10.57 -63.20 -81.56
C GLU A 265 10.75 -63.18 -80.02
N LEU A 266 9.89 -62.44 -79.32
CA LEU A 266 9.89 -62.31 -77.85
C LEU A 266 8.64 -63.00 -77.30
N SER A 267 8.81 -64.01 -76.44
CA SER A 267 7.68 -64.67 -75.78
C SER A 267 7.13 -63.83 -74.61
N LYS A 268 5.89 -64.13 -74.19
CA LYS A 268 5.27 -63.44 -73.05
C LYS A 268 6.02 -63.68 -71.74
N GLU A 269 6.51 -64.90 -71.54
CA GLU A 269 7.23 -65.30 -70.32
C GLU A 269 8.57 -64.55 -70.21
N GLU A 270 9.29 -64.37 -71.33
CA GLU A 270 10.54 -63.60 -71.37
C GLU A 270 10.33 -62.10 -71.15
N LEU A 271 9.23 -61.55 -71.66
CA LEU A 271 8.87 -60.14 -71.41
C LEU A 271 8.53 -59.90 -69.93
N GLU A 272 7.79 -60.81 -69.29
CA GLU A 272 7.50 -60.74 -67.85
C GLU A 272 8.79 -60.86 -67.01
N GLU A 273 9.71 -61.75 -67.39
CA GLU A 273 11.00 -61.91 -66.70
C GLU A 273 11.86 -60.63 -66.76
N ILE A 274 11.94 -59.98 -67.93
CA ILE A 274 12.64 -58.68 -68.11
C ILE A 274 12.02 -57.58 -67.23
N LEU A 275 10.68 -57.52 -67.22
CA LEU A 275 9.95 -56.53 -66.43
C LEU A 275 10.16 -56.78 -64.93
N GLU A 276 10.09 -58.02 -64.45
CA GLU A 276 10.31 -58.34 -63.03
C GLU A 276 11.76 -58.10 -62.57
N THR A 277 12.76 -58.45 -63.39
CA THR A 277 14.18 -58.25 -63.04
C THR A 277 14.61 -56.79 -63.07
N THR A 278 13.98 -55.96 -63.91
CA THR A 278 14.40 -54.56 -64.11
C THR A 278 13.52 -53.56 -63.34
N LEU A 279 12.29 -53.91 -62.94
CA LEU A 279 11.38 -53.03 -62.19
C LEU A 279 11.34 -53.26 -60.67
N MET A 280 11.87 -54.36 -60.12
CA MET A 280 12.15 -54.49 -58.67
C MET A 280 13.39 -53.67 -58.24
#